data_AF-A0A929V428-F1
#
_entry.id   AF-A0A929V428-F1
#
_cell.length_a   1.000
_cell.length_b   1.000
_cell.length_c   1.000
_cell.angle_alpha   90.00
_cell.angle_beta   90.00
_cell.angle_gamma   90.00
#
_symmetry.space_group_name_H-M   'P 1'
#
loop_
_entity.id
_entity.type
_entity.pdbx_description
1 polymer ?
#
loop_
_entity_poly.entity_id
_entity_poly.type
_entity_poly.pdbx_seq_one_letter_code
_entity_poly.pdbx_strand_id
1 'polypeptide(L)'
;IKGREEFHQSQAGVLHFSNVLKLAAQKKMMLNVHESIKGTGLERTYPNLLCTEGAKGQEYEGGGLNSKHAVILPFTRMLAGGFDFTPGIFDLNNPAKKVYSTLARQLAYYVVFHSGMQMLADRPESYEKNRDALSFIQKVPVNFEIEVPLLGKIGEYYAVARRGRGETDWYIGGIVDDMARTMKIKLSFLEKDVKYNAFIFRDGDTADFRTNPTDLKIERLVVDAEDELEIPVVGMGGFAVRLMKV
;
A
#
# COMPACT_ATOMS: atom_id res chain seq x y z
N ILE A 1 26.78 20.60 10.60
CA ILE A 1 27.63 20.11 11.71
C ILE A 1 28.84 21.04 11.88
N LYS A 2 29.16 21.52 13.09
CA LYS A 2 30.22 22.52 13.34
C LYS A 2 30.08 23.80 12.48
N GLY A 3 28.86 24.33 12.39
CA GLY A 3 28.56 25.55 11.62
C GLY A 3 28.46 25.39 10.11
N ARG A 4 28.58 24.17 9.57
CA ARG A 4 28.37 23.87 8.14
C ARG A 4 26.99 23.28 7.87
N GLU A 5 26.40 23.67 6.74
CA GLU A 5 25.26 22.99 6.15
C GLU A 5 25.71 21.64 5.58
N GLU A 6 24.85 20.63 5.67
CA GLU A 6 25.10 19.28 5.22
C GLU A 6 23.89 18.77 4.47
N PHE A 7 24.11 17.92 3.46
CA PHE A 7 23.00 17.27 2.74
C PHE A 7 22.52 16.04 3.52
N HIS A 8 21.22 15.74 3.45
CA HIS A 8 20.63 14.53 4.02
C HIS A 8 21.37 13.24 3.59
N GLN A 9 21.89 13.22 2.36
CA GLN A 9 22.58 12.06 1.79
C GLN A 9 24.10 12.11 1.89
N SER A 10 24.68 13.12 2.55
CA SER A 10 26.13 13.19 2.76
C SER A 10 26.58 12.15 3.79
N GLN A 11 27.89 11.91 3.88
CA GLN A 11 28.45 11.04 4.92
C GLN A 11 28.01 11.47 6.33
N ALA A 12 27.89 12.78 6.58
CA ALA A 12 27.40 13.32 7.84
C ALA A 12 25.94 12.91 8.12
N GLY A 13 25.06 12.99 7.12
CA GLY A 13 23.67 12.54 7.21
C GLY A 13 23.57 11.03 7.47
N VAL A 14 24.32 10.22 6.71
CA VAL A 14 24.37 8.76 6.90
C VAL A 14 24.81 8.39 8.32
N LEU A 15 25.85 9.04 8.84
CA LEU A 15 26.33 8.81 10.21
C LEU A 15 25.29 9.23 11.25
N HIS A 16 24.60 10.36 11.04
CA HIS A 16 23.53 10.82 11.92
C HIS A 16 22.40 9.77 12.01
N PHE A 17 21.82 9.37 10.87
CA PHE A 17 20.73 8.39 10.85
C PHE A 17 21.14 7.05 11.47
N SER A 18 22.36 6.57 11.16
CA SER A 18 22.87 5.32 11.75
C SER A 18 23.03 5.40 13.27
N ASN A 19 23.51 6.53 13.79
CA ASN A 19 23.69 6.73 15.23
C ASN A 19 22.35 6.82 15.97
N VAL A 20 21.38 7.55 15.41
CA VAL A 20 20.01 7.63 15.96
C VAL A 20 19.37 6.24 16.00
N LEU A 21 19.50 5.46 14.92
CA LEU A 21 18.97 4.10 14.84
C LEU A 21 19.57 3.16 15.91
N LYS A 22 20.89 3.17 16.07
CA LYS A 22 21.59 2.38 17.10
C LYS A 22 21.17 2.78 18.51
N LEU A 23 21.07 4.10 18.78
CA LEU A 23 20.65 4.60 20.09
C LEU A 23 19.21 4.20 20.40
N ALA A 24 18.31 4.33 19.43
CA ALA A 24 16.92 3.88 19.56
C ALA A 24 16.84 2.38 19.87
N ALA A 25 17.65 1.55 19.20
CA ALA A 25 17.71 0.11 19.46
C ALA A 25 18.12 -0.21 20.91
N GLN A 26 19.14 0.48 21.44
CA GLN A 26 19.57 0.34 22.84
C GLN A 26 18.47 0.72 23.84
N LYS A 27 17.56 1.61 23.44
CA LYS A 27 16.41 2.05 24.23
C LYS A 27 15.13 1.25 23.93
N LYS A 28 15.22 0.20 23.12
CA LYS A 28 14.07 -0.61 22.67
C LYS A 28 12.98 0.23 22.00
N MET A 29 13.39 1.27 21.27
CA MET A 29 12.52 2.15 20.48
C MET A 29 12.57 1.76 19.01
N MET A 30 11.40 1.68 18.39
CA MET A 30 11.24 1.51 16.95
C MET A 30 11.20 2.88 16.27
N LEU A 31 11.69 2.94 15.04
CA LEU A 31 11.77 4.17 14.24
C LEU A 31 10.99 4.03 12.93
N ASN A 32 10.24 5.08 12.64
CA ASN A 32 9.77 5.46 11.32
C ASN A 32 10.45 6.79 10.99
N VAL A 33 11.16 6.89 9.86
CA VAL A 33 12.02 8.06 9.56
C VAL A 33 11.64 8.71 8.23
N HIS A 34 11.03 9.89 8.33
CA HIS A 34 10.78 10.82 7.22
C HIS A 34 12.04 11.63 6.89
N GLU A 35 12.12 12.20 5.67
CA GLU A 35 13.30 12.91 5.13
C GLU A 35 14.63 12.14 5.29
N SER A 36 14.58 10.82 5.24
CA SER A 36 15.73 9.94 5.51
C SER A 36 16.69 9.83 4.33
N ILE A 37 17.88 9.29 4.61
CA ILE A 37 18.69 8.64 3.57
C ILE A 37 17.88 7.48 2.95
N LYS A 38 18.00 7.27 1.64
CA LYS A 38 17.35 6.13 0.97
C LYS A 38 17.70 4.80 1.64
N GLY A 39 16.73 3.89 1.66
CA GLY A 39 16.93 2.55 2.19
C GLY A 39 18.01 1.76 1.43
N THR A 40 18.76 0.95 2.18
CA THR A 40 19.84 0.09 1.68
C THR A 40 19.85 -1.27 2.39
N GLY A 41 18.75 -1.65 3.04
CA GLY A 41 18.61 -2.92 3.77
C GLY A 41 19.12 -2.89 5.22
N LEU A 42 19.28 -1.71 5.82
CA LEU A 42 19.74 -1.58 7.21
C LEU A 42 18.76 -2.20 8.22
N GLU A 43 17.48 -2.27 7.89
CA GLU A 43 16.43 -2.95 8.65
C GLU A 43 16.76 -4.44 8.91
N ARG A 44 17.56 -5.09 8.04
CA ARG A 44 18.07 -6.44 8.30
C ARG A 44 19.01 -6.50 9.51
N THR A 45 19.84 -5.47 9.69
CA THR A 45 20.81 -5.38 10.79
C THR A 45 20.16 -4.78 12.04
N TYR A 46 19.28 -3.80 11.84
CA TYR A 46 18.59 -3.04 12.88
C TYR A 46 17.07 -3.13 12.65
N PRO A 47 16.43 -4.23 13.10
CA PRO A 47 15.00 -4.47 12.85
C PRO A 47 14.07 -3.51 13.60
N ASN A 48 14.61 -2.63 14.43
CA ASN A 48 13.86 -1.53 15.02
C ASN A 48 13.61 -0.38 14.02
N LEU A 49 14.18 -0.41 12.81
CA LEU A 49 13.74 0.45 11.70
C LEU A 49 12.53 -0.21 11.01
N LEU A 50 11.33 0.31 11.25
CA LEU A 50 10.09 -0.25 10.70
C LEU A 50 9.88 0.12 9.24
N CYS A 51 10.13 1.39 8.93
CA CYS A 51 9.90 1.98 7.62
C CYS A 51 10.59 3.33 7.53
N THR A 52 10.62 3.85 6.31
CA THR A 52 11.04 5.21 6.01
C THR A 52 10.07 5.84 5.02
N GLU A 53 10.01 7.16 4.94
CA GLU A 53 9.30 7.82 3.85
C GLU A 53 10.22 7.86 2.61
N GLY A 54 11.07 8.89 2.46
CA GLY A 54 12.14 8.92 1.46
C GLY A 54 11.65 8.95 0.00
N ALA A 55 10.38 9.28 -0.19
CA ALA A 55 9.69 9.55 -1.44
C ALA A 55 8.36 10.25 -1.10
N LYS A 56 7.75 10.98 -2.03
CA LYS A 56 6.48 11.66 -1.75
C LYS A 56 5.38 10.67 -1.33
N GLY A 57 4.85 10.80 -0.12
CA GLY A 57 3.72 10.02 0.39
C GLY A 57 2.34 10.64 0.10
N GLN A 58 1.33 10.17 0.86
CA GLN A 58 -0.05 10.65 0.82
C GLN A 58 -0.18 12.16 1.07
N GLU A 59 0.77 12.77 1.78
CA GLU A 59 0.77 14.22 2.03
C GLU A 59 0.78 15.08 0.75
N TYR A 60 1.22 14.50 -0.39
CA TYR A 60 1.19 15.15 -1.70
C TYR A 60 -0.01 14.74 -2.57
N GLU A 61 -0.85 13.77 -2.15
CA GLU A 61 -2.06 13.37 -2.87
C GLU A 61 -3.12 14.49 -2.80
N GLY A 62 -2.90 15.56 -3.55
CA GLY A 62 -3.83 16.67 -3.76
C GLY A 62 -3.41 17.62 -4.88
N GLY A 63 -2.80 17.05 -5.91
CA GLY A 63 -2.25 17.75 -7.07
C GLY A 63 -0.72 17.86 -7.05
N GLY A 64 -0.06 17.47 -5.97
CA GLY A 64 1.40 17.43 -5.86
C GLY A 64 2.05 16.19 -6.48
N LEU A 65 1.24 15.22 -6.91
CA LEU A 65 1.66 13.95 -7.49
C LEU A 65 1.19 13.80 -8.93
N ASN A 66 2.07 13.20 -9.74
CA ASN A 66 1.73 12.67 -11.05
C ASN A 66 0.75 11.48 -10.88
N SER A 67 -0.22 11.32 -11.78
CA SER A 67 -1.13 10.17 -11.81
C SER A 67 -0.40 8.82 -11.76
N LYS A 68 0.79 8.77 -12.35
CA LYS A 68 1.65 7.58 -12.41
C LYS A 68 2.48 7.32 -11.15
N HIS A 69 2.48 8.23 -10.17
CA HIS A 69 3.37 8.14 -9.00
C HIS A 69 3.24 6.80 -8.27
N ALA A 70 2.02 6.42 -7.90
CA ALA A 70 1.77 5.20 -7.14
C ALA A 70 2.20 3.92 -7.88
N VAL A 71 2.05 3.87 -9.21
CA VAL A 71 2.43 2.72 -10.05
C VAL A 71 3.90 2.74 -10.46
N ILE A 72 4.68 3.76 -10.08
CA ILE A 72 6.14 3.80 -10.24
C ILE A 72 6.84 3.33 -8.96
N LEU A 73 6.27 3.65 -7.80
CA LEU A 73 6.86 3.36 -6.49
C LEU A 73 7.25 1.88 -6.29
N PRO A 74 6.43 0.86 -6.66
CA PRO A 74 6.78 -0.56 -6.55
C PRO A 74 8.06 -0.96 -7.30
N PHE A 75 8.39 -0.25 -8.38
CA PHE A 75 9.53 -0.53 -9.24
C PHE A 75 10.76 0.33 -8.92
N THR A 76 10.64 1.24 -7.95
CA THR A 76 11.69 2.22 -7.63
C THR A 76 11.89 2.31 -6.13
N ARG A 77 11.17 3.20 -5.44
CA ARG A 77 11.30 3.43 -4.00
C ARG A 77 11.11 2.15 -3.18
N MET A 78 10.17 1.29 -3.54
CA MET A 78 9.87 0.06 -2.79
C MET A 78 10.97 -0.98 -2.86
N LEU A 79 11.87 -0.89 -3.86
CA LEU A 79 13.07 -1.74 -3.91
C LEU A 79 14.06 -1.44 -2.78
N ALA A 80 13.94 -0.27 -2.13
CA ALA A 80 14.83 0.18 -1.07
C ALA A 80 14.38 -0.24 0.34
N GLY A 81 13.22 -0.88 0.49
CA GLY A 81 12.67 -1.32 1.79
C GLY A 81 11.31 -0.68 2.10
N GLY A 82 10.81 -0.97 3.31
CA GLY A 82 9.46 -0.56 3.75
C GLY A 82 9.18 0.94 3.60
N PHE A 83 7.94 1.27 3.21
CA PHE A 83 7.54 2.64 2.87
C PHE A 83 6.33 3.11 3.67
N ASP A 84 6.53 4.14 4.48
CA ASP A 84 5.44 4.83 5.16
C ASP A 84 4.72 5.78 4.19
N PHE A 85 3.88 5.22 3.32
CA PHE A 85 3.10 6.03 2.38
C PHE A 85 1.96 6.81 3.07
N THR A 86 1.51 6.35 4.23
CA THR A 86 0.33 6.84 4.97
C THR A 86 -1.01 6.74 4.19
N PRO A 87 -1.41 5.54 3.72
CA PRO A 87 -2.63 5.37 2.92
C PRO A 87 -3.93 5.52 3.73
N GLY A 88 -5.06 5.38 3.03
CA GLY A 88 -6.36 5.14 3.65
C GLY A 88 -7.19 6.40 3.86
N ILE A 89 -7.12 7.37 2.96
CA ILE A 89 -8.04 8.52 2.98
C ILE A 89 -9.42 8.08 2.47
N PHE A 90 -10.44 8.22 3.30
CA PHE A 90 -11.83 7.86 3.00
C PHE A 90 -12.69 9.08 2.64
N ASP A 91 -12.39 10.25 3.20
CA ASP A 91 -13.02 11.54 2.88
C ASP A 91 -12.45 12.13 1.58
N LEU A 92 -12.62 11.40 0.48
CA LEU A 92 -12.12 11.78 -0.86
C LEU A 92 -12.92 12.92 -1.50
N ASN A 93 -14.10 13.23 -0.96
CA ASN A 93 -14.97 14.30 -1.44
C ASN A 93 -14.71 15.65 -0.73
N ASN A 94 -13.69 15.73 0.13
CA ASN A 94 -13.38 16.95 0.87
C ASN A 94 -12.90 18.07 -0.06
N PRO A 95 -13.65 19.17 -0.24
CA PRO A 95 -13.24 20.23 -1.16
C PRO A 95 -12.01 21.01 -0.67
N ALA A 96 -11.72 21.00 0.64
CA ALA A 96 -10.56 21.66 1.22
C ALA A 96 -9.27 20.83 1.12
N LYS A 97 -9.40 19.51 0.91
CA LYS A 97 -8.29 18.56 0.74
C LYS A 97 -8.65 17.57 -0.36
N LYS A 98 -8.53 18.03 -1.60
CA LYS A 98 -8.83 17.19 -2.76
C LYS A 98 -7.79 16.09 -2.87
N VAL A 99 -8.20 14.84 -2.90
CA VAL A 99 -7.35 13.66 -3.13
C VAL A 99 -7.74 13.05 -4.46
N TYR A 100 -6.75 12.79 -5.34
CA TYR A 100 -7.00 12.17 -6.64
C TYR A 100 -6.79 10.65 -6.55
N SER A 101 -7.81 9.95 -6.06
CA SER A 101 -7.81 8.50 -5.86
C SER A 101 -9.26 8.01 -5.80
N THR A 102 -9.47 6.69 -5.92
CA THR A 102 -10.72 6.05 -5.48
C THR A 102 -10.57 5.43 -4.09
N LEU A 103 -11.70 5.11 -3.44
CA LEU A 103 -11.73 4.41 -2.16
C LEU A 103 -11.10 3.02 -2.27
N ALA A 104 -11.38 2.27 -3.35
CA ALA A 104 -10.80 0.94 -3.56
C ALA A 104 -9.27 0.99 -3.72
N ARG A 105 -8.74 2.03 -4.38
CA ARG A 105 -7.29 2.27 -4.46
C ARG A 105 -6.66 2.53 -3.10
N GLN A 106 -7.32 3.31 -2.24
CA GLN A 106 -6.85 3.58 -0.88
C GLN A 106 -6.81 2.30 -0.03
N LEU A 107 -7.72 1.36 -0.25
CA LEU A 107 -7.66 0.02 0.35
C LEU A 107 -6.50 -0.81 -0.22
N ALA A 108 -6.31 -0.77 -1.54
CA ALA A 108 -5.26 -1.53 -2.24
C ALA A 108 -3.84 -1.16 -1.75
N TYR A 109 -3.62 0.10 -1.40
CA TYR A 109 -2.33 0.60 -0.92
C TYR A 109 -1.79 -0.14 0.31
N TYR A 110 -2.65 -0.65 1.19
CA TYR A 110 -2.23 -1.43 2.36
C TYR A 110 -1.54 -2.76 1.99
N VAL A 111 -1.78 -3.27 0.79
CA VAL A 111 -1.11 -4.48 0.26
C VAL A 111 0.00 -4.10 -0.72
N VAL A 112 -0.20 -3.06 -1.54
CA VAL A 112 0.78 -2.63 -2.55
C VAL A 112 2.04 -2.04 -1.92
N PHE A 113 1.88 -1.13 -0.95
CA PHE A 113 3.01 -0.48 -0.29
C PHE A 113 3.36 -1.22 1.00
N HIS A 114 4.24 -2.21 0.90
CA HIS A 114 4.76 -2.92 2.07
C HIS A 114 5.43 -1.97 3.08
N SER A 115 5.06 -2.13 4.35
CA SER A 115 5.67 -1.41 5.46
C SER A 115 5.52 -2.21 6.75
N GLY A 116 6.51 -2.16 7.64
CA GLY A 116 6.41 -2.74 8.98
C GLY A 116 5.40 -2.05 9.89
N MET A 117 4.86 -0.91 9.47
CA MET A 117 3.80 -0.14 10.11
C MET A 117 2.92 0.50 9.04
N GLN A 118 1.59 0.44 9.19
CA GLN A 118 0.65 1.12 8.32
C GLN A 118 -0.17 2.12 9.11
N MET A 119 -0.32 3.33 8.57
CA MET A 119 -1.16 4.37 9.14
C MET A 119 -2.58 4.28 8.59
N LEU A 120 -3.57 4.59 9.42
CA LEU A 120 -4.91 5.01 8.99
C LEU A 120 -4.92 6.54 8.98
N ALA A 121 -4.67 7.13 7.81
CA ALA A 121 -4.32 8.55 7.71
C ALA A 121 -5.50 9.54 7.81
N ASP A 122 -6.74 9.05 7.72
CA ASP A 122 -7.93 9.90 7.81
C ASP A 122 -8.42 10.07 9.25
N ARG A 123 -9.43 10.93 9.42
CA ARG A 123 -10.13 11.14 10.67
C ARG A 123 -10.98 9.90 11.03
N PRO A 124 -11.09 9.54 12.32
CA PRO A 124 -11.95 8.45 12.77
C PRO A 124 -13.37 8.47 12.20
N GLU A 125 -13.99 9.64 12.10
CA GLU A 125 -15.36 9.81 11.62
C GLU A 125 -15.53 9.42 10.14
N SER A 126 -14.47 9.56 9.33
CA SER A 126 -14.47 9.13 7.92
C SER A 126 -14.54 7.61 7.82
N TYR A 127 -13.85 6.90 8.71
CA TYR A 127 -13.87 5.44 8.81
C TYR A 127 -15.20 4.92 9.35
N GLU A 128 -15.77 5.57 10.37
CA GLU A 128 -17.05 5.20 10.96
C GLU A 128 -18.21 5.26 9.95
N LYS A 129 -18.17 6.17 8.98
CA LYS A 129 -19.16 6.28 7.91
C LYS A 129 -19.05 5.18 6.84
N ASN A 130 -17.89 4.53 6.71
CA ASN A 130 -17.61 3.54 5.67
C ASN A 130 -17.08 2.24 6.29
N ARG A 131 -17.86 1.66 7.22
CA ARG A 131 -17.45 0.48 8.00
C ARG A 131 -17.16 -0.75 7.12
N ASP A 132 -17.87 -0.89 6.00
CA ASP A 132 -17.64 -2.00 5.09
C ASP A 132 -16.25 -1.92 4.46
N ALA A 133 -15.83 -0.74 3.98
CA ALA A 133 -14.47 -0.51 3.50
C ALA A 133 -13.42 -0.67 4.61
N LEU A 134 -13.71 -0.13 5.81
CA LEU A 134 -12.83 -0.26 6.99
C LEU A 134 -12.58 -1.72 7.37
N SER A 135 -13.56 -2.61 7.14
CA SER A 135 -13.45 -4.03 7.47
C SER A 135 -12.26 -4.72 6.78
N PHE A 136 -11.85 -4.25 5.60
CA PHE A 136 -10.65 -4.74 4.93
C PHE A 136 -9.37 -4.33 5.68
N ILE A 137 -9.26 -3.05 6.05
CA ILE A 137 -8.10 -2.49 6.76
C ILE A 137 -7.93 -3.14 8.14
N GLN A 138 -9.04 -3.46 8.81
CA GLN A 138 -9.02 -4.16 10.10
C GLN A 138 -8.49 -5.60 10.02
N LYS A 139 -8.35 -6.16 8.81
CA LYS A 139 -7.93 -7.54 8.59
C LYS A 139 -6.55 -7.64 7.95
N VAL A 140 -6.19 -6.71 7.07
CA VAL A 140 -4.88 -6.74 6.41
C VAL A 140 -3.74 -6.63 7.44
N PRO A 141 -2.81 -7.60 7.50
CA PRO A 141 -1.67 -7.53 8.41
C PRO A 141 -0.60 -6.59 7.85
N VAL A 142 0.33 -6.17 8.71
CA VAL A 142 1.55 -5.43 8.29
C VAL A 142 2.75 -6.35 8.09
N ASN A 143 2.65 -7.61 8.53
CA ASN A 143 3.72 -8.60 8.49
C ASN A 143 3.33 -9.76 7.59
N PHE A 144 4.08 -9.97 6.51
CA PHE A 144 3.80 -10.99 5.51
C PHE A 144 4.92 -12.01 5.46
N GLU A 145 4.56 -13.28 5.26
CA GLU A 145 5.52 -14.37 5.11
C GLU A 145 5.87 -14.63 3.63
N ILE A 146 4.88 -14.50 2.75
CA ILE A 146 5.03 -14.73 1.31
C ILE A 146 4.53 -13.51 0.55
N GLU A 147 5.27 -13.14 -0.49
CA GLU A 147 4.89 -12.13 -1.47
C GLU A 147 5.00 -12.73 -2.88
N VAL A 148 3.98 -12.51 -3.70
CA VAL A 148 3.90 -12.97 -5.09
C VAL A 148 3.54 -11.76 -5.97
N PRO A 149 4.50 -11.21 -6.74
CA PRO A 149 4.19 -10.23 -7.77
C PRO A 149 3.28 -10.86 -8.84
N LEU A 150 2.12 -10.25 -9.09
CA LEU A 150 1.11 -10.82 -9.99
C LEU A 150 1.13 -10.14 -11.36
N LEU A 151 1.07 -8.81 -11.37
CA LEU A 151 1.05 -7.99 -12.58
C LEU A 151 1.91 -6.75 -12.37
N GLY A 152 2.57 -6.28 -13.42
CA GLY A 152 3.36 -5.07 -13.32
C GLY A 152 3.78 -4.50 -14.66
N LYS A 153 3.52 -3.20 -14.85
CA LYS A 153 4.14 -2.37 -15.88
C LYS A 153 4.40 -1.00 -15.30
N ILE A 154 5.68 -0.63 -15.20
CA ILE A 154 6.11 0.61 -14.55
C ILE A 154 5.37 1.81 -15.14
N GLY A 155 4.76 2.61 -14.27
CA GLY A 155 4.01 3.80 -14.70
C GLY A 155 2.61 3.52 -15.24
N GLU A 156 2.14 2.27 -15.26
CA GLU A 156 0.80 1.91 -15.75
C GLU A 156 -0.03 1.10 -14.75
N TYR A 157 0.51 0.02 -14.18
CA TYR A 157 -0.21 -0.78 -13.19
C TYR A 157 0.71 -1.68 -12.38
N TYR A 158 0.24 -2.09 -11.21
CA TYR A 158 0.91 -3.05 -10.36
C TYR A 158 -0.11 -3.82 -9.53
N ALA A 159 0.08 -5.13 -9.38
CA ALA A 159 -0.68 -5.96 -8.47
C ALA A 159 0.22 -7.00 -7.80
N VAL A 160 -0.04 -7.26 -6.52
CA VAL A 160 0.73 -8.17 -5.68
C VAL A 160 -0.19 -8.94 -4.75
N ALA A 161 0.09 -10.23 -4.55
CA ALA A 161 -0.51 -11.04 -3.50
C ALA A 161 0.48 -11.22 -2.35
N ARG A 162 -0.02 -11.20 -1.11
CA ARG A 162 0.77 -11.42 0.09
C ARG A 162 0.03 -12.32 1.07
N ARG A 163 0.74 -13.23 1.73
CA ARG A 163 0.17 -14.06 2.82
C ARG A 163 0.63 -13.56 4.17
N GLY A 164 -0.30 -13.32 5.09
CA GLY A 164 0.02 -12.86 6.44
C GLY A 164 0.96 -13.84 7.15
N ARG A 165 1.92 -13.32 7.93
CA ARG A 165 2.88 -14.17 8.64
C ARG A 165 2.18 -14.93 9.77
N GLY A 166 2.24 -16.26 9.71
CA GLY A 166 1.50 -17.12 10.64
C GLY A 166 0.00 -17.20 10.34
N GLU A 167 -0.45 -16.70 9.19
CA GLU A 167 -1.84 -16.74 8.74
C GLU A 167 -1.98 -17.61 7.49
N THR A 168 -3.20 -18.09 7.25
CA THR A 168 -3.56 -18.80 6.01
C THR A 168 -4.14 -17.88 4.94
N ASP A 169 -4.51 -16.66 5.34
CA ASP A 169 -5.21 -15.70 4.50
C ASP A 169 -4.24 -15.01 3.55
N TRP A 170 -4.69 -14.86 2.30
CA TRP A 170 -4.00 -14.06 1.31
C TRP A 170 -4.70 -12.72 1.12
N TYR A 171 -3.89 -11.71 0.82
CA TYR A 171 -4.33 -10.36 0.52
C TYR A 171 -3.78 -9.96 -0.84
N ILE A 172 -4.62 -9.43 -1.71
CA ILE A 172 -4.22 -8.92 -3.01
C ILE A 172 -4.52 -7.43 -3.04
N GLY A 173 -3.58 -6.63 -3.54
CA GLY A 173 -3.82 -5.24 -3.88
C GLY A 173 -3.39 -4.97 -5.31
N GLY A 174 -4.21 -4.23 -6.05
CA GLY A 174 -3.88 -3.78 -7.39
C GLY A 174 -4.26 -2.32 -7.61
N ILE A 175 -3.40 -1.61 -8.34
CA ILE A 175 -3.57 -0.19 -8.68
C ILE A 175 -3.17 0.07 -10.12
N VAL A 176 -3.75 1.10 -10.72
CA VAL A 176 -3.53 1.50 -12.12
C VAL A 176 -3.16 2.98 -12.21
N ASP A 177 -2.65 3.44 -13.36
CA ASP A 177 -2.46 4.85 -13.67
C ASP A 177 -3.80 5.55 -13.95
N ASP A 178 -3.81 6.67 -14.66
CA ASP A 178 -5.02 7.38 -15.08
C ASP A 178 -5.83 6.68 -16.19
N MET A 179 -5.39 5.51 -16.66
CA MET A 179 -6.08 4.74 -17.68
C MET A 179 -6.80 3.53 -17.08
N ALA A 180 -8.13 3.53 -17.22
CA ALA A 180 -8.99 2.42 -16.82
C ALA A 180 -8.61 1.13 -17.56
N ARG A 181 -8.72 -0.01 -16.86
CA ARG A 181 -8.36 -1.33 -17.41
C ARG A 181 -8.97 -2.46 -16.59
N THR A 182 -9.10 -3.63 -17.22
CA THR A 182 -9.45 -4.87 -16.51
C THR A 182 -8.18 -5.62 -16.14
N MET A 183 -8.00 -5.87 -14.84
CA MET A 183 -6.86 -6.58 -14.28
C MET A 183 -7.21 -8.07 -14.16
N LYS A 184 -6.47 -8.93 -14.88
CA LYS A 184 -6.65 -10.38 -14.89
C LYS A 184 -5.67 -11.05 -13.92
N ILE A 185 -6.17 -11.55 -12.80
CA ILE A 185 -5.36 -12.05 -11.68
C ILE A 185 -5.49 -13.57 -11.60
N LYS A 186 -4.44 -14.27 -12.03
CA LYS A 186 -4.33 -15.72 -11.87
C LYS A 186 -4.10 -16.08 -10.41
N LEU A 187 -4.85 -17.07 -9.91
CA LEU A 187 -4.79 -17.50 -8.52
C LEU A 187 -3.90 -18.74 -8.29
N SER A 188 -3.03 -19.08 -9.25
CA SER A 188 -2.16 -20.27 -9.21
C SER A 188 -1.13 -20.31 -8.07
N PHE A 189 -1.00 -19.23 -7.30
CA PHE A 189 -0.20 -19.20 -6.06
C PHE A 189 -0.95 -19.78 -4.85
N LEU A 190 -2.26 -20.01 -4.97
CA LEU A 190 -3.06 -20.66 -3.94
C LEU A 190 -2.71 -22.15 -3.84
N GLU A 191 -3.07 -22.74 -2.72
CA GLU A 191 -2.86 -24.17 -2.50
C GLU A 191 -3.78 -24.98 -3.42
N LYS A 192 -3.20 -25.97 -4.09
CA LYS A 192 -3.93 -26.85 -5.00
C LYS A 192 -5.03 -27.60 -4.25
N ASP A 193 -6.18 -27.77 -4.90
CA ASP A 193 -7.35 -28.49 -4.37
C ASP A 193 -7.94 -27.87 -3.08
N VAL A 194 -7.57 -26.62 -2.75
CA VAL A 194 -8.13 -25.84 -1.64
C VAL A 194 -9.03 -24.72 -2.16
N LYS A 195 -10.23 -24.60 -1.58
CA LYS A 195 -11.17 -23.53 -1.87
C LYS A 195 -10.95 -22.33 -0.94
N TYR A 196 -11.19 -21.14 -1.46
CA TYR A 196 -11.07 -19.87 -0.75
C TYR A 196 -12.32 -19.03 -0.95
N ASN A 197 -12.78 -18.35 0.12
CA ASN A 197 -13.70 -17.23 0.00
C ASN A 197 -12.91 -15.97 -0.39
N ALA A 198 -13.18 -15.44 -1.57
CA ALA A 198 -12.64 -14.17 -2.04
C ALA A 198 -13.60 -13.03 -1.73
N PHE A 199 -13.19 -12.12 -0.85
CA PHE A 199 -13.86 -10.84 -0.60
C PHE A 199 -13.14 -9.76 -1.41
N ILE A 200 -13.80 -9.27 -2.47
CA ILE A 200 -13.22 -8.36 -3.46
C ILE A 200 -13.80 -6.97 -3.22
N PHE A 201 -12.95 -6.02 -2.86
CA PHE A 201 -13.25 -4.60 -2.72
C PHE A 201 -12.69 -3.89 -3.95
N ARG A 202 -13.54 -3.48 -4.89
CA ARG A 202 -13.10 -2.84 -6.14
C ARG A 202 -13.88 -1.57 -6.40
N ASP A 203 -13.37 -0.78 -7.35
CA ASP A 203 -14.11 0.35 -7.89
C ASP A 203 -15.53 -0.06 -8.31
N GLY A 204 -16.51 0.74 -7.90
CA GLY A 204 -17.89 0.57 -8.32
C GLY A 204 -18.08 0.88 -9.80
N ASP A 205 -19.23 0.48 -10.34
CA ASP A 205 -19.47 0.52 -11.78
C ASP A 205 -19.60 1.98 -12.30
N THR A 206 -19.75 2.96 -11.41
CA THR A 206 -19.80 4.40 -11.72
C THR A 206 -18.67 5.21 -11.06
N ALA A 207 -17.63 4.54 -10.56
CA ALA A 207 -16.52 5.18 -9.89
C ALA A 207 -15.73 6.10 -10.83
N ASP A 208 -15.34 7.27 -10.34
CA ASP A 208 -14.38 8.16 -11.00
C ASP A 208 -13.63 8.93 -9.92
N PHE A 209 -12.30 8.93 -9.99
CA PHE A 209 -11.42 9.54 -8.99
C PHE A 209 -11.58 11.06 -8.80
N ARG A 210 -12.37 11.74 -9.65
CA ARG A 210 -12.63 13.19 -9.59
C ARG A 210 -14.06 13.50 -9.18
N THR A 211 -15.04 12.72 -9.65
CA THR A 211 -16.47 13.04 -9.48
C THR A 211 -17.23 12.06 -8.61
N ASN A 212 -16.78 10.80 -8.53
CA ASN A 212 -17.41 9.77 -7.72
C ASN A 212 -16.36 8.81 -7.12
N PRO A 213 -15.41 9.31 -6.30
CA PRO A 213 -14.24 8.55 -5.89
C PRO A 213 -14.58 7.48 -4.84
N THR A 214 -15.75 7.56 -4.21
CA THR A 214 -16.19 6.70 -3.10
C THR A 214 -17.08 5.53 -3.52
N ASP A 215 -17.43 5.42 -4.81
CA ASP A 215 -18.22 4.29 -5.31
C ASP A 215 -17.38 3.00 -5.23
N LEU A 216 -17.80 2.11 -4.33
CA LEU A 216 -17.09 0.89 -3.97
C LEU A 216 -18.05 -0.29 -4.08
N LYS A 217 -17.61 -1.34 -4.77
CA LYS A 217 -18.33 -2.60 -4.88
C LYS A 217 -17.61 -3.69 -4.11
N ILE A 218 -18.36 -4.40 -3.26
CA ILE A 218 -17.87 -5.50 -2.44
C ILE A 218 -18.53 -6.79 -2.90
N GLU A 219 -17.73 -7.73 -3.37
CA GLU A 219 -18.20 -8.99 -3.94
C GLU A 219 -17.62 -10.17 -3.16
N ARG A 220 -18.36 -11.28 -3.12
CA ARG A 220 -17.90 -12.53 -2.53
C ARG A 220 -17.99 -13.64 -3.57
N LEU A 221 -16.86 -14.30 -3.82
CA LEU A 221 -16.76 -15.47 -4.70
C LEU A 221 -16.11 -16.64 -3.95
N VAL A 222 -16.35 -17.86 -4.41
CA VAL A 222 -15.58 -19.03 -4.00
C VAL A 222 -14.65 -19.39 -5.15
N VAL A 223 -13.35 -19.47 -4.87
CA VAL A 223 -12.29 -19.67 -5.88
C VAL A 223 -11.29 -20.73 -5.45
N ASP A 224 -10.50 -21.25 -6.38
CA ASP A 224 -9.31 -22.08 -6.14
C ASP A 224 -8.10 -21.63 -6.99
N ALA A 225 -7.05 -22.46 -7.01
CA ALA A 225 -5.80 -22.17 -7.72
C ALA A 225 -5.91 -22.17 -9.25
N GLU A 226 -6.96 -22.75 -9.84
CA GLU A 226 -7.19 -22.79 -11.28
C GLU A 226 -7.98 -21.58 -11.78
N ASP A 227 -8.57 -20.79 -10.88
CA ASP A 227 -9.36 -19.62 -11.22
C ASP A 227 -8.52 -18.39 -11.61
N GLU A 228 -9.14 -17.50 -12.38
CA GLU A 228 -8.63 -16.17 -12.72
C GLU A 228 -9.69 -15.12 -12.38
N LEU A 229 -9.32 -14.09 -11.60
CA LEU A 229 -10.21 -12.96 -11.32
C LEU A 229 -10.06 -11.91 -12.42
N GLU A 230 -11.17 -11.52 -13.05
CA GLU A 230 -11.22 -10.36 -13.94
C GLU A 230 -11.82 -9.16 -13.20
N ILE A 231 -10.98 -8.18 -12.85
CA ILE A 231 -11.38 -7.04 -12.00
C ILE A 231 -11.31 -5.76 -12.82
N PRO A 232 -12.45 -5.14 -13.17
CA PRO A 232 -12.48 -3.81 -13.77
C PRO A 232 -11.95 -2.76 -12.76
N VAL A 233 -11.06 -1.89 -13.24
CA VAL A 233 -10.47 -0.81 -12.44
C VAL A 233 -10.55 0.48 -13.22
N VAL A 234 -11.06 1.55 -12.60
CA VAL A 234 -11.17 2.85 -13.26
C VAL A 234 -9.81 3.57 -13.25
N GLY A 235 -9.68 4.64 -14.05
CA GLY A 235 -8.48 5.48 -14.02
C GLY A 235 -8.26 6.05 -12.61
N MET A 236 -7.01 6.07 -12.16
CA MET A 236 -6.60 6.38 -10.80
C MET A 236 -7.30 5.51 -9.74
N GLY A 237 -7.73 4.30 -10.13
CA GLY A 237 -8.46 3.36 -9.29
C GLY A 237 -7.61 2.21 -8.75
N GLY A 238 -8.29 1.23 -8.16
CA GLY A 238 -7.66 0.02 -7.63
C GLY A 238 -8.65 -1.02 -7.11
N PHE A 239 -8.10 -2.07 -6.51
CA PHE A 239 -8.87 -3.10 -5.84
C PHE A 239 -8.06 -3.76 -4.72
N ALA A 240 -8.75 -4.28 -3.73
CA ALA A 240 -8.20 -5.05 -2.63
C ALA A 240 -8.98 -6.36 -2.47
N VAL A 241 -8.31 -7.49 -2.29
CA VAL A 241 -8.96 -8.80 -2.10
C VAL A 241 -8.44 -9.44 -0.84
N ARG A 242 -9.33 -10.03 -0.04
CA ARG A 242 -8.97 -10.98 1.01
C ARG A 242 -9.45 -12.36 0.61
N LEU A 243 -8.55 -13.33 0.59
CA LEU A 243 -8.81 -14.74 0.32
C LEU A 243 -8.66 -15.52 1.62
N MET A 244 -9.77 -16.04 2.13
CA MET A 244 -9.78 -16.87 3.34
C MET A 244 -10.01 -18.33 2.94
N LYS A 245 -9.20 -19.26 3.43
CA LYS A 245 -9.46 -20.69 3.23
C LYS A 245 -10.88 -21.04 3.72
N VAL A 246 -11.58 -21.88 2.96
CA VAL A 246 -12.88 -22.45 3.35
C VAL A 246 -12.68 -23.57 4.35
#